data_AF-A0A2S9MYL5-F1
#
_entry.id   AF-A0A2S9MYL5-F1
#
_cell.length_a   1.000
_cell.length_b   1.000
_cell.length_c   1.000
_cell.angle_alpha   90.00
_cell.angle_beta   90.00
_cell.angle_gamma   90.00
#
_symmetry.space_group_name_H-M   'P 1'
#
loop_
_entity.id
_entity.type
_entity.pdbx_description
1 polymer ?
#
loop_
_entity_poly.entity_id
_entity_poly.type
_entity_poly.pdbx_seq_one_letter_code
_entity_poly.pdbx_strand_id
1 'polypeptide(L)'
;MSPFTGHYYFHAYIDNVNTAKLAYHHIKHWHINEGLEPEVKFTRCEAYTSEYDDLLDAMTKPVQTQDLTKLEVHFSDKQNAALFKLNFL
;
A
#
# COMPACT_ATOMS: atom_id res chain seq x y z
N MET A 1 9.09 4.92 31.54
CA MET A 1 9.68 4.90 30.19
C MET A 1 8.53 4.84 29.21
N SER A 2 8.33 5.85 28.37
CA SER A 2 7.23 5.83 27.38
C SER A 2 7.65 4.91 26.22
N PRO A 3 7.01 3.75 26.01
CA PRO A 3 7.43 2.83 24.98
C PRO A 3 6.89 3.34 23.64
N PHE A 4 7.78 3.87 22.79
CA PHE A 4 7.68 3.84 21.33
C PHE A 4 6.28 4.01 20.68
N THR A 5 5.54 5.05 21.04
CA THR A 5 4.36 5.45 20.27
C THR A 5 4.80 6.11 18.96
N GLY A 6 4.79 5.35 17.88
CA GLY A 6 5.04 5.81 16.52
C GLY A 6 3.98 5.23 15.60
N HIS A 7 3.61 5.97 14.56
CA HIS A 7 2.69 5.46 13.54
C HIS A 7 3.51 4.84 12.40
N TYR A 8 3.26 3.57 12.11
CA TYR A 8 3.96 2.82 11.06
C TYR A 8 2.98 2.58 9.90
N TYR A 9 3.35 3.06 8.72
CA TYR A 9 2.53 2.99 7.52
C TYR A 9 3.22 2.14 6.45
N PHE A 10 2.48 1.20 5.89
CA PHE A 10 2.91 0.39 4.76
C PHE A 10 1.97 0.65 3.58
N HIS A 11 2.54 0.92 2.41
CA HIS A 11 1.80 1.22 1.19
C HIS A 11 2.16 0.23 0.10
N ALA A 12 1.15 -0.34 -0.54
CA ALA A 12 1.29 -1.13 -1.76
C ALA A 12 0.43 -0.52 -2.86
N TYR A 13 1.00 -0.35 -4.05
CA TYR A 13 0.31 0.12 -5.24
C TYR A 13 0.16 -1.05 -6.20
N ILE A 14 -1.09 -1.48 -6.43
CA ILE A 14 -1.43 -2.70 -7.16
C ILE A 14 -2.29 -2.31 -8.36
N ASP A 15 -1.84 -2.64 -9.56
CA ASP A 15 -2.52 -2.33 -10.82
C ASP A 15 -3.83 -3.14 -11.03
N ASN A 16 -3.91 -4.32 -10.43
CA ASN A 16 -5.09 -5.17 -10.52
C ASN A 16 -6.01 -5.02 -9.30
N VAL A 17 -7.22 -4.50 -9.53
CA VAL A 17 -8.20 -4.26 -8.47
C VAL A 17 -8.64 -5.53 -7.72
N ASN A 18 -8.69 -6.68 -8.41
CA ASN A 18 -9.07 -7.94 -7.78
C ASN A 18 -7.93 -8.48 -6.90
N THR A 19 -6.68 -8.37 -7.38
CA THR A 19 -5.49 -8.68 -6.56
C THR A 19 -5.44 -7.80 -5.31
N ALA A 20 -5.73 -6.51 -5.44
CA ALA A 20 -5.76 -5.58 -4.31
C ALA A 20 -6.84 -5.93 -3.29
N LYS A 21 -8.06 -6.32 -3.74
CA LYS A 21 -9.13 -6.80 -2.86
C LYS A 21 -8.74 -8.09 -2.14
N LEU A 22 -8.14 -9.04 -2.85
CA LEU A 22 -7.67 -10.29 -2.25
C LEU A 22 -6.59 -10.02 -1.20
N ALA A 23 -5.63 -9.16 -1.50
CA ALA A 23 -4.60 -8.74 -0.54
C ALA A 23 -5.23 -8.08 0.71
N TYR A 24 -6.18 -7.17 0.53
CA TYR A 24 -6.93 -6.54 1.63
C TYR A 24 -7.59 -7.58 2.54
N HIS A 25 -8.34 -8.53 1.95
CA HIS A 25 -9.02 -9.57 2.73
C HIS A 25 -8.03 -10.51 3.43
N HIS A 26 -6.94 -10.89 2.76
CA HIS A 26 -5.93 -11.77 3.31
C HIS A 26 -5.22 -11.12 4.52
N ILE A 27 -4.79 -9.87 4.38
CA ILE A 27 -4.18 -9.08 5.45
C ILE A 27 -5.15 -8.92 6.63
N LYS A 28 -6.41 -8.55 6.36
CA LYS A 28 -7.43 -8.41 7.40
C LYS A 28 -7.69 -9.71 8.15
N HIS A 29 -7.72 -10.85 7.46
CA HIS A 29 -7.91 -12.16 8.07
C HIS A 29 -6.71 -12.56 8.93
N TRP A 30 -5.49 -12.34 8.44
CA TRP A 30 -4.27 -12.60 9.21
C TRP A 30 -4.25 -11.77 10.51
N HIS A 31 -4.63 -10.49 10.46
CA HIS A 31 -4.73 -9.66 11.67
C HIS A 31 -5.69 -10.21 12.71
N ILE A 32 -6.86 -10.70 12.30
CA ILE A 32 -7.84 -11.31 13.22
C ILE A 32 -7.24 -12.54 13.90
N ASN A 33 -6.51 -13.37 13.15
CA ASN A 33 -5.89 -14.59 13.68
C ASN A 33 -4.77 -14.29 14.68
N GLU A 34 -3.97 -13.25 14.42
CA GLU A 34 -2.86 -12.82 15.28
C GLU A 34 -3.32 -11.92 16.45
N GLY A 35 -4.61 -11.58 16.53
CA GLY A 35 -5.14 -10.68 17.57
C GLY A 35 -4.65 -9.23 17.42
N LEU A 36 -4.41 -8.78 16.19
CA LEU A 36 -3.91 -7.45 15.87
C LEU A 36 -5.05 -6.51 15.46
N GLU A 37 -4.93 -5.22 15.82
CA GLU A 37 -5.90 -4.17 15.45
C GLU A 37 -5.29 -3.05 14.58
N PRO A 38 -4.83 -3.33 13.35
CA PRO A 38 -4.40 -2.29 12.43
C PRO A 38 -5.57 -1.68 11.66
N GLU A 39 -5.40 -0.43 11.26
CA GLU A 39 -6.29 0.22 10.31
C GLU A 39 -5.81 -0.09 8.89
N VAL A 40 -6.67 -0.74 8.08
CA VAL A 40 -6.39 -1.03 6.67
C VAL A 40 -7.27 -0.16 5.79
N LYS A 41 -6.67 0.67 4.94
CA LYS A 41 -7.38 1.52 3.97
C LYS A 41 -7.18 1.03 2.56
N PHE A 42 -8.26 1.12 1.79
CA PHE A 42 -8.31 0.76 0.38
C PHE A 42 -8.71 2.01 -0.40
N THR A 43 -7.89 2.44 -1.35
CA THR A 43 -8.16 3.66 -2.14
C THR A 43 -7.77 3.44 -3.59
N ARG A 44 -8.68 3.72 -4.53
CA ARG A 44 -8.35 3.75 -5.96
C ARG A 44 -7.58 5.03 -6.25
N CYS A 45 -6.48 4.94 -6.97
CA CYS A 45 -5.61 6.07 -7.29
C CYS A 45 -5.12 6.00 -8.74
N GLU A 46 -4.95 7.15 -9.36
CA GLU A 46 -4.32 7.25 -10.68
C GLU A 46 -2.81 7.47 -10.48
N ALA A 47 -1.98 6.70 -11.18
CA ALA A 47 -0.55 6.95 -11.25
C ALA A 47 -0.16 7.32 -12.68
N TYR A 48 0.77 8.27 -12.78
CA TYR A 48 1.33 8.70 -14.05
C TYR A 48 2.42 7.71 -14.46
N THR A 49 2.26 7.05 -15.60
CA THR A 49 3.32 6.27 -16.21
C THR A 49 4.20 7.22 -17.02
N SER A 50 5.28 7.72 -16.41
CA SER A 50 6.28 8.48 -17.16
C SER A 50 7.24 7.51 -17.86
N GLU A 51 7.03 7.23 -19.14
CA GLU A 51 8.11 6.76 -20.00
C GLU A 51 9.04 7.96 -20.26
N TYR A 52 10.13 8.06 -19.49
CA TYR A 52 11.16 9.10 -19.61
C TYR A 52 12.14 8.80 -20.75
N ASP A 53 11.66 8.34 -21.91
CA ASP A 53 12.57 7.95 -22.98
C ASP A 53 12.95 9.08 -23.92
N ASP A 54 12.24 10.22 -23.96
CA ASP A 54 12.73 11.40 -24.72
C ASP A 54 12.14 12.71 -24.21
N LEU A 55 12.97 13.51 -23.53
CA LEU A 55 12.64 14.84 -22.99
C LEU A 55 12.15 15.85 -24.04
N LEU A 56 12.40 15.60 -25.33
CA LEU A 56 11.94 16.43 -26.45
C LEU A 56 10.55 16.05 -26.98
N ASP A 57 10.10 14.82 -26.75
CA ASP A 57 8.83 14.27 -27.27
C ASP A 57 7.73 14.20 -26.17
N ALA A 58 8.10 14.46 -24.92
CA ALA A 58 7.22 14.42 -23.75
C ALA A 58 6.21 15.59 -23.65
N MET A 59 6.40 16.68 -24.42
CA MET A 59 5.48 17.83 -24.38
C MET A 59 4.22 17.66 -25.27
N THR A 60 4.17 16.63 -26.11
CA THR A 60 3.08 16.40 -27.08
C THR A 60 2.31 15.12 -26.86
N LYS A 61 2.83 14.17 -26.06
CA LYS A 61 2.14 12.91 -25.79
C LYS A 61 1.11 13.08 -24.67
N PRO A 62 -0.12 12.55 -24.82
CA PRO A 62 -1.08 12.49 -23.73
C PRO A 62 -0.45 11.69 -22.58
N VAL A 63 -0.44 12.28 -21.39
CA VAL A 63 0.02 11.62 -20.17
C VAL A 63 -0.75 10.32 -20.02
N GLN A 64 -0.05 9.19 -20.10
CA GLN A 64 -0.66 7.90 -19.83
C GLN A 64 -0.89 7.78 -18.32
N THR A 65 -2.15 7.60 -17.94
CA THR A 65 -2.54 7.30 -16.57
C THR A 65 -2.84 5.82 -16.46
N GLN A 66 -2.31 5.19 -15.41
CA GLN A 66 -2.67 3.83 -15.05
C GLN A 66 -3.55 3.88 -13.80
N ASP A 67 -4.70 3.21 -13.89
CA ASP A 67 -5.52 2.90 -12.73
C ASP A 67 -4.74 1.97 -11.79
N LEU A 68 -4.41 2.47 -10.61
CA LEU A 68 -3.82 1.69 -9.53
C LEU A 68 -4.78 1.63 -8.34
N THR A 69 -4.54 0.64 -7.49
CA THR A 69 -5.19 0.50 -6.20
C THR A 69 -4.15 0.59 -5.11
N LYS A 70 -4.28 1.59 -4.24
CA LYS A 70 -3.45 1.76 -3.04
C LYS A 70 -4.05 1.00 -1.88
N LEU A 71 -3.26 0.10 -1.31
CA LEU A 71 -3.53 -0.54 -0.03
C LEU A 71 -2.63 0.09 1.03
N GLU A 72 -3.22 0.57 2.11
CA GLU A 72 -2.49 1.16 3.23
C GLU A 72 -2.76 0.35 4.50
N VAL A 73 -1.71 -0.01 5.22
CA VAL A 73 -1.81 -0.71 6.51
C VAL A 73 -1.12 0.15 7.56
N HIS A 74 -1.85 0.47 8.63
CA HIS A 74 -1.40 1.33 9.70
C HIS A 74 -1.32 0.58 11.03
N PHE A 75 -0.17 0.67 11.69
CA PHE A 75 0.06 0.15 13.04
C PHE A 75 0.45 1.27 14.00
N SER A 76 -0.12 1.21 15.21
CA SER A 76 0.23 2.08 16.35
C SER A 76 1.38 1.52 17.21
N ASP A 77 1.69 0.22 17.03
CA ASP A 77 2.68 -0.51 17.78
C ASP A 77 3.82 -1.02 16.88
N LYS A 78 5.06 -0.89 17.38
CA LYS A 78 6.27 -1.24 16.64
C LYS A 78 6.44 -2.74 16.43
N GLN A 79 6.02 -3.57 17.38
CA GLN A 79 6.15 -5.02 17.29
C GLN A 79 5.19 -5.58 16.24
N ASN A 80 3.95 -5.09 16.23
CA ASN A 80 2.95 -5.44 15.22
C ASN A 80 3.40 -5.01 13.83
N ALA A 81 3.96 -3.81 13.69
CA ALA A 81 4.55 -3.34 12.43
C ALA A 81 5.71 -4.23 11.95
N ALA A 82 6.57 -4.69 12.88
CA ALA A 82 7.67 -5.60 12.56
C ALA A 82 7.16 -6.98 12.14
N LEU A 83 6.14 -7.51 12.82
CA LEU A 83 5.51 -8.79 12.49
C LEU A 83 4.84 -8.74 11.12
N PHE A 84 4.13 -7.66 10.81
CA PHE A 84 3.55 -7.44 9.48
C PHE A 84 4.64 -7.45 8.40
N LYS A 85 5.73 -6.72 8.61
CA LYS A 85 6.86 -6.69 7.67
C LYS A 85 7.39 -8.09 7.38
N LEU A 86 7.60 -8.92 8.40
CA LEU A 86 8.11 -10.29 8.24
C LEU A 86 7.18 -11.22 7.43
N ASN A 87 5.88 -10.96 7.40
CA ASN A 87 4.90 -11.84 6.76
C ASN A 87 4.51 -11.37 5.35
N PHE A 88 4.69 -10.09 5.00
CA PHE A 88 4.15 -9.51 3.77
C PHE A 88 5.14 -8.70 2.92
N LEU A 89 6.36 -8.42 3.40
CA LEU A 89 7.38 -7.60 2.71
C LEU A 89 8.76 -8.28 2.70
#